data_AF-A0A7J2KEP6-F1
#
_entry.id   AF-A0A7J2KEP6-F1
#
_cell.length_a   1.000
_cell.length_b   1.000
_cell.length_c   1.000
_cell.angle_alpha   90.00
_cell.angle_beta   90.00
_cell.angle_gamma   90.00
#
_symmetry.space_group_name_H-M   'P 1'
#
loop_
_entity.id
_entity.type
_entity.pdbx_description
1 polymer ?
#
loop_
_entity_poly.entity_id
_entity_poly.type
_entity_poly.pdbx_seq_one_letter_code
_entity_poly.pdbx_strand_id
1 'polypeptide(L)'
;MSFSRKNSEIVVKDKEVNLVYNLLSNEFELFYHNKCFCNHRVIFEEERYTINIYSPIGERFYGLGEKAVKFDRRGLRLRILNKDPSVYRMGDDPLYVNIPFLLIAGKRFSYGFF
;
A
#
# COMPACT_ATOMS: atom_id res chain seq x y z
N MET A 1 18.29 -3.78 16.02
CA MET A 1 17.86 -4.45 14.77
C MET A 1 18.60 -5.77 14.64
N SER A 2 17.90 -6.87 14.36
CA SER A 2 18.49 -8.18 14.07
C SER A 2 17.94 -8.73 12.75
N PHE A 3 18.79 -9.40 11.99
CA PHE A 3 18.45 -10.01 10.71
C PHE A 3 18.66 -11.52 10.79
N SER A 4 17.75 -12.30 10.21
CA SER A 4 17.94 -13.73 10.02
C SER A 4 17.26 -14.21 8.75
N ARG A 5 17.87 -15.20 8.11
CA ARG A 5 17.28 -15.91 6.97
C ARG A 5 17.14 -17.38 7.35
N LYS A 6 15.94 -17.94 7.18
CA LYS A 6 15.65 -19.36 7.42
C LYS A 6 14.86 -19.89 6.23
N ASN A 7 15.42 -20.89 5.54
CA ASN A 7 14.79 -21.48 4.36
C ASN A 7 14.40 -20.40 3.32
N SER A 8 13.11 -20.29 3.03
CA SER A 8 12.48 -19.32 2.13
C SER A 8 12.05 -18.02 2.81
N GLU A 9 12.36 -17.81 4.09
CA GLU A 9 11.93 -16.62 4.83
C GLU A 9 13.12 -15.75 5.26
N ILE A 10 12.94 -14.44 5.11
CA ILE A 10 13.81 -13.42 5.67
C ILE A 10 13.02 -12.74 6.80
N VAL A 11 13.59 -12.74 8.00
CA VAL A 11 13.01 -12.10 9.18
C VAL A 11 13.92 -10.99 9.64
N VAL A 12 13.37 -9.78 9.68
CA VAL A 12 14.02 -8.59 10.22
C VAL A 12 13.26 -8.17 11.45
N LYS A 13 13.95 -8.06 12.59
CA LYS A 13 13.34 -7.59 13.84
C LYS A 13 13.94 -6.26 14.23
N ASP A 14 13.06 -5.32 14.53
CA ASP A 14 13.43 -4.08 15.21
C ASP A 14 12.74 -4.02 16.58
N LYS A 15 12.91 -2.90 17.31
CA LYS A 15 12.33 -2.74 18.66
C LYS A 15 10.80 -2.87 18.68
N GLU A 16 10.16 -2.36 17.64
CA GLU A 16 8.70 -2.23 17.57
C GLU A 16 8.10 -2.94 16.36
N VAL A 17 8.72 -2.77 15.18
CA VAL A 17 8.23 -3.33 13.92
C VAL A 17 9.12 -4.48 13.47
N ASN A 18 8.50 -5.61 13.18
CA ASN A 18 9.15 -6.78 12.60
C ASN A 18 8.65 -6.98 11.17
N LEU A 19 9.55 -7.39 10.27
CA LEU A 19 9.25 -7.74 8.90
C LEU A 19 9.53 -9.22 8.69
N VAL A 20 8.61 -9.91 8.04
CA VAL A 20 8.80 -11.25 7.51
C VAL A 20 8.60 -11.18 6.00
N TYR A 21 9.55 -11.69 5.22
CA TYR A 21 9.47 -11.76 3.77
C TYR A 21 9.63 -13.19 3.29
N ASN A 22 8.66 -13.67 2.52
CA ASN A 22 8.65 -14.99 1.93
C ASN A 22 9.14 -14.92 0.47
N LEU A 23 10.29 -15.54 0.22
CA LEU A 23 10.98 -15.57 -1.08
C LEU A 23 10.25 -16.41 -2.15
N LEU A 24 9.36 -17.31 -1.76
CA LEU A 24 8.63 -18.16 -2.71
C LEU A 24 7.32 -17.52 -3.16
N SER A 25 6.58 -16.90 -2.24
CA SER A 25 5.31 -16.22 -2.56
C SER A 25 5.47 -14.75 -2.94
N ASN A 26 6.65 -14.16 -2.69
CA ASN A 26 6.93 -12.72 -2.79
C ASN A 26 5.99 -11.89 -1.92
N GLU A 27 5.67 -12.41 -0.74
CA GLU A 27 4.82 -11.75 0.25
C GLU A 27 5.68 -11.18 1.37
N PHE A 28 5.40 -9.95 1.79
CA PHE A 28 5.93 -9.41 3.01
C PHE A 28 4.82 -9.08 3.99
N GLU A 29 5.12 -9.31 5.26
CA GLU A 29 4.25 -9.02 6.38
C GLU A 29 4.98 -8.12 7.37
N LEU A 30 4.26 -7.11 7.88
CA LEU A 30 4.75 -6.27 8.97
C LEU A 30 3.95 -6.51 10.23
N PHE A 31 4.67 -6.63 11.33
CA PHE A 31 4.13 -6.87 12.65
C PHE A 31 4.55 -5.75 13.59
N TYR A 32 3.60 -5.22 14.35
CA TYR A 32 3.90 -4.39 15.52
C TYR A 32 3.89 -5.32 16.74
N HIS A 33 5.06 -5.56 17.32
CA HIS A 33 5.32 -6.69 18.21
C HIS A 33 4.92 -8.03 17.56
N ASN A 34 3.80 -8.62 17.99
CA ASN A 34 3.29 -9.91 17.50
C ASN A 34 1.96 -9.78 16.71
N LYS A 35 1.54 -8.56 16.36
CA LYS A 35 0.29 -8.31 15.63
C LYS A 35 0.60 -7.89 14.20
N CYS A 36 0.21 -8.72 13.23
CA CYS A 36 0.28 -8.37 11.81
C CYS A 36 -0.65 -7.18 11.53
N PHE A 37 -0.14 -6.19 10.81
CA PHE A 37 -0.93 -5.01 10.38
C PHE A 37 -0.81 -4.73 8.88
N CYS A 38 0.06 -5.45 8.17
CA CYS A 38 0.31 -5.29 6.76
C CYS A 38 0.66 -6.66 6.19
N ASN A 39 0.00 -7.06 5.11
CA ASN A 39 0.35 -8.23 4.32
C ASN A 39 0.21 -7.85 2.84
N HIS A 40 1.33 -7.81 2.14
CA HIS A 40 1.42 -7.34 0.76
C HIS A 40 2.18 -8.35 -0.08
N ARG A 41 1.68 -8.57 -1.30
CA ARG A 41 2.33 -9.44 -2.28
C ARG A 41 2.83 -8.64 -3.45
N VAL A 42 4.08 -8.86 -3.83
CA VAL A 42 4.68 -8.28 -5.03
C VAL A 42 4.66 -9.32 -6.13
N ILE A 43 4.08 -8.97 -7.27
CA ILE A 43 4.04 -9.79 -8.47
C ILE A 43 4.81 -9.04 -9.55
N PHE A 44 5.75 -9.74 -10.16
CA PHE A 44 6.53 -9.22 -11.29
C PHE A 44 6.18 -10.02 -12.53
N GLU A 45 5.68 -9.34 -13.54
CA GLU A 45 5.26 -9.91 -14.83
C GLU A 45 5.83 -9.05 -15.95
N GLU A 46 6.72 -9.63 -16.76
CA GLU A 46 7.41 -8.96 -17.87
C GLU A 46 8.11 -7.65 -17.43
N GLU A 47 7.47 -6.51 -17.63
CA GLU A 47 7.95 -5.16 -17.32
C GLU A 47 7.06 -4.43 -16.30
N ARG A 48 6.18 -5.17 -15.60
CA ARG A 48 5.21 -4.60 -14.65
C ARG A 48 5.39 -5.18 -13.26
N TYR A 49 5.29 -4.29 -12.29
CA TYR A 49 5.17 -4.64 -10.88
C TYR A 49 3.73 -4.40 -10.44
N THR A 50 3.10 -5.43 -9.87
CA THR A 50 1.81 -5.32 -9.20
C THR A 50 2.00 -5.59 -7.72
N ILE A 51 1.51 -4.69 -6.87
CA ILE A 51 1.51 -4.88 -5.42
C ILE A 51 0.08 -5.10 -4.98
N ASN A 52 -0.23 -6.32 -4.56
CA ASN A 52 -1.51 -6.64 -3.97
C ASN A 52 -1.46 -6.30 -2.48
N ILE A 53 -2.24 -5.29 -2.10
CA ILE A 53 -2.40 -4.86 -0.72
C ILE A 53 -3.61 -5.58 -0.13
N TYR A 54 -3.40 -6.52 0.79
CA TYR A 54 -4.51 -7.14 1.51
C TYR A 54 -5.10 -6.14 2.51
N SER A 55 -6.41 -5.92 2.43
CA SER A 55 -7.12 -4.96 3.29
C SER A 55 -8.44 -5.51 3.81
N PRO A 56 -8.52 -5.86 5.11
CA PRO A 56 -9.74 -6.31 5.76
C PRO A 56 -10.92 -5.33 5.63
N ILE A 57 -12.12 -5.84 5.90
CA ILE A 57 -13.33 -5.02 6.00
C ILE A 57 -13.14 -3.96 7.09
N GLY A 58 -13.51 -2.72 6.77
CA GLY A 58 -13.48 -1.58 7.70
C GLY A 58 -12.25 -0.68 7.59
N GLU A 59 -11.20 -1.10 6.87
CA GLU A 59 -10.11 -0.21 6.50
C GLU A 59 -10.53 0.79 5.44
N ARG A 60 -10.00 2.01 5.52
CA ARG A 60 -10.26 3.10 4.57
C ARG A 60 -8.96 3.53 3.90
N PHE A 61 -9.08 4.05 2.69
CA PHE A 61 -7.93 4.43 1.87
C PHE A 61 -7.95 5.93 1.58
N TYR A 62 -6.82 6.60 1.74
CA TYR A 62 -6.67 8.04 1.50
C TYR A 62 -5.35 8.35 0.79
N GLY A 63 -5.18 9.61 0.39
CA GLY A 63 -3.99 10.07 -0.33
C GLY A 63 -4.16 10.04 -1.84
N LEU A 64 -3.10 9.64 -2.55
CA LEU A 64 -2.95 9.66 -4.00
C LEU A 64 -2.91 11.07 -4.63
N GLY A 65 -2.65 12.09 -3.80
CA GLY A 65 -2.61 13.50 -4.21
C GLY A 65 -4.00 14.07 -4.51
N GLU A 66 -4.05 14.96 -5.50
CA GLU A 66 -5.27 15.62 -5.94
C GLU A 66 -6.14 14.65 -6.75
N LYS A 67 -7.37 14.43 -6.29
CA LYS A 67 -8.38 13.60 -6.97
C LYS A 67 -9.76 14.19 -6.71
N ALA A 68 -10.53 14.43 -7.78
CA ALA A 68 -11.90 14.92 -7.68
C ALA A 68 -12.89 13.79 -7.39
N VAL A 69 -12.58 12.91 -6.43
CA VAL A 69 -13.45 11.78 -6.04
C VAL A 69 -13.70 11.78 -4.54
N LYS A 70 -14.59 10.91 -4.05
CA LYS A 70 -14.88 10.77 -2.60
C LYS A 70 -13.60 10.57 -1.78
N PHE A 71 -13.57 11.13 -0.56
CA PHE A 71 -12.37 11.13 0.28
C PHE A 71 -11.82 9.73 0.56
N ASP A 72 -12.69 8.80 1.00
CA ASP A 72 -12.33 7.38 1.10
C ASP A 72 -12.25 6.75 -0.29
N ARG A 73 -11.04 6.36 -0.69
CA ARG A 73 -10.72 5.80 -1.99
C ARG A 73 -11.06 4.31 -2.11
N ARG A 74 -11.59 3.66 -1.06
CA ARG A 74 -11.97 2.25 -1.10
C ARG A 74 -12.93 1.97 -2.27
N GLY A 75 -12.58 0.96 -3.06
CA GLY A 75 -13.36 0.52 -4.22
C GLY A 75 -13.22 1.41 -5.46
N LEU A 76 -12.32 2.39 -5.46
CA LEU A 76 -12.02 3.20 -6.63
C LEU A 76 -10.78 2.66 -7.36
N ARG A 77 -10.75 2.87 -8.68
CA ARG A 77 -9.56 2.71 -9.51
C ARG A 77 -9.12 4.10 -9.96
N LEU A 78 -7.92 4.51 -9.56
CA LEU A 78 -7.37 5.84 -9.82
C LEU A 78 -6.00 5.70 -10.48
N ARG A 79 -5.60 6.70 -11.27
CA ARG A 79 -4.34 6.71 -11.99
C ARG A 79 -3.35 7.66 -11.32
N ILE A 80 -2.08 7.27 -11.32
CA ILE A 80 -0.97 8.15 -10.97
C ILE A 80 -0.36 8.65 -12.27
N LEU A 81 -0.94 9.74 -12.80
CA LEU A 81 -0.53 10.33 -14.07
C LEU A 81 -0.90 11.81 -14.08
N ASN A 82 0.06 12.72 -14.09
CA ASN A 82 -0.27 14.15 -14.15
C ASN A 82 -0.94 14.50 -15.49
N LYS A 83 -2.02 15.27 -15.41
CA LYS A 83 -2.76 15.80 -16.54
C LYS A 83 -3.13 17.25 -16.25
N ASP A 84 -3.14 18.08 -17.29
CA ASP A 84 -3.68 19.44 -17.24
C ASP A 84 -5.09 19.47 -17.86
N PRO A 85 -6.15 19.22 -17.06
CA PRO A 85 -7.52 19.36 -17.52
C PRO A 85 -7.95 20.83 -17.47
N SER A 86 -8.37 21.42 -18.60
CA SER A 86 -8.86 22.81 -18.62
C SER A 86 -10.01 23.11 -17.65
N VAL A 87 -10.81 22.10 -17.33
CA VAL A 87 -11.85 22.09 -16.29
C VAL A 87 -12.07 20.64 -15.84
N TYR A 88 -12.42 20.42 -14.57
CA TYR A 88 -12.76 19.09 -14.06
C TYR A 88 -13.99 19.09 -13.16
N ARG A 89 -14.63 17.92 -13.04
CA ARG A 89 -15.84 17.65 -12.25
C ARG A 89 -15.60 16.52 -11.25
N MET A 90 -16.55 16.34 -10.34
CA MET A 90 -16.57 15.17 -9.45
C MET A 90 -16.58 13.88 -10.29
N GLY A 91 -15.63 12.98 -10.02
CA GLY A 91 -15.38 11.75 -10.74
C GLY A 91 -14.12 11.78 -11.62
N ASP A 92 -13.62 12.97 -11.97
CA ASP A 92 -12.50 13.08 -12.90
C ASP A 92 -11.17 12.64 -12.30
N ASP A 93 -10.46 11.80 -13.05
CA ASP A 93 -9.13 11.28 -12.76
C ASP A 93 -8.39 10.94 -14.07
N PRO A 94 -7.12 11.33 -14.25
CA PRO A 94 -6.28 12.03 -13.28
C PRO A 94 -6.31 13.55 -13.44
N LEU A 95 -5.72 14.24 -12.47
CA LEU A 95 -5.63 15.71 -12.37
C LEU A 95 -4.17 16.18 -12.34
N TYR A 96 -3.94 17.42 -11.90
CA TYR A 96 -2.65 18.10 -11.95
C TYR A 96 -1.59 17.41 -11.09
N VAL A 97 -1.95 17.03 -9.85
CA VAL A 97 -1.00 16.54 -8.86
C VAL A 97 -1.30 15.11 -8.45
N ASN A 98 -0.43 14.18 -8.84
CA ASN A 98 -0.52 12.77 -8.48
C ASN A 98 0.69 12.38 -7.63
N ILE A 99 0.46 12.11 -6.35
CA ILE A 99 1.51 11.69 -5.40
C ILE A 99 1.27 10.22 -5.09
N PRO A 100 2.20 9.29 -5.39
CA PRO A 100 2.02 7.85 -5.15
C PRO A 100 2.14 7.48 -3.67
N PHE A 101 1.45 8.21 -2.79
CA PHE A 101 1.35 7.94 -1.37
C PHE A 101 -0.06 7.49 -1.02
N LEU A 102 -0.19 6.29 -0.45
CA LEU A 102 -1.45 5.71 0.01
C LEU A 102 -1.45 5.62 1.53
N LEU A 103 -2.43 6.22 2.18
CA LEU A 103 -2.67 6.05 3.62
C LEU A 103 -3.77 5.00 3.82
N ILE A 104 -3.43 3.93 4.52
CA ILE A 104 -4.36 2.85 4.88
C ILE A 104 -4.71 3.04 6.35
N ALA A 105 -5.98 3.34 6.62
CA ALA A 105 -6.46 3.63 7.96
C ALA A 105 -7.39 2.53 8.46
N GLY A 106 -6.90 1.73 9.40
CA GLY A 106 -7.66 0.70 10.10
C GLY A 106 -8.00 1.11 11.55
N LYS A 107 -8.85 0.32 12.20
CA LYS A 107 -9.29 0.58 13.58
C LYS A 107 -8.16 0.47 14.61
N ARG A 108 -7.19 -0.43 14.37
CA ARG A 108 -6.08 -0.70 15.31
C ARG A 108 -4.74 -0.16 14.81
N PHE A 109 -4.52 -0.20 13.51
CA PHE A 109 -3.29 0.23 12.88
C PHE A 109 -3.62 1.10 11.69
N SER A 110 -2.77 2.09 11.43
CA SER A 110 -2.79 2.90 10.22
C SER A 110 -1.36 3.07 9.76
N TYR A 111 -1.12 2.99 8.45
CA TYR A 111 0.22 3.11 7.89
C TYR A 111 0.17 3.74 6.51
N GLY A 112 1.29 4.37 6.13
CA GLY A 112 1.50 4.92 4.81
C GLY A 112 2.28 3.94 3.93
N PHE A 113 2.00 3.97 2.63
CA PHE A 113 2.68 3.22 1.59
C PHE A 113 3.13 4.21 0.50
N PHE A 114 4.42 4.22 0.17
CA PHE A 114 5.07 5.12 -0.80
C PHE A 114 6.17 4.38 -1.56
#